data_AF-A0AAX0WV61-F1
#
_entry.id   AF-A0AAX0WV61-F1
#
_cell.length_a   1.000
_cell.length_b   1.000
_cell.length_c   1.000
_cell.angle_alpha   90.00
_cell.angle_beta   90.00
_cell.angle_gamma   90.00
#
_symmetry.space_group_name_H-M   'P 1'
#
loop_
_entity.id
_entity.type
_entity.pdbx_description
1 polymer ?
#
loop_
_entity_poly.entity_id
_entity_poly.type
_entity_poly.pdbx_seq_one_letter_code
_entity_poly.pdbx_strand_id
1 'polypeptide(L)'
;MAYNLIKMLLWGAYMTSNRSENPKRTETVASMGQELNEAEQTLMTGRLQQWFADIEKSNDPNNTGTTPSLATRFLSHFGLKNASEVFYYLKTAGGKETVTMIARELMKQEDQIQLIKEQNEEALRKRQHIVFLLMGLIADREALAKNVDQLFRLEIEKHLMKDKHTEHTETISSRTPIEIIEAMISNYLKTIHALDVQLNKLEEQLDEVEKELTAIEEEEEQMEAYHEELHTHVDILDKYLALPILSHPQAHPVVFEHELNFHQAHLSQTATNYEELFRLALEQTRSKIQELQTQSSPGQLTPEIEGLQLREQGLHSALKVMRNKKILLNDKLEQVFDFSQARFIVKHEEAKCLIQKDDGSYALIPKDMDPKKMTQEQWEQAKRNFDQEKERIQTPRFNFMEKIQENLQKQIQRKEQHLSLREILQAQRSEMHRAREKMEETLSVAQTRKATLLGNNPRLSQRPSPKSDPHASYKQMVEKFESLVLKAPKKEDIEKARSVVKNSSISSEGKGRLDELIEQVTPERIMGPQQRLQWLYTAKRIITDTSSPKPEVDPNKTIK
;
A
#
# COMPACT_ATOMS: atom_id res chain seq x y z
N MET A 1 28.90 7.76 1.75
CA MET A 1 28.69 8.80 0.71
C MET A 1 28.88 8.27 -0.72
N ALA A 2 30.07 7.81 -1.14
CA ALA A 2 30.27 7.26 -2.50
C ALA A 2 29.32 6.09 -2.84
N TYR A 3 28.98 5.26 -1.85
CA TYR A 3 27.97 4.20 -1.99
C TYR A 3 26.58 4.72 -2.40
N ASN A 4 26.06 5.77 -1.76
CA ASN A 4 24.73 6.33 -2.05
C ASN A 4 24.71 7.03 -3.41
N LEU A 5 25.80 7.69 -3.79
CA LEU A 5 26.00 8.29 -5.11
C LEU A 5 25.93 7.24 -6.22
N ILE A 6 26.62 6.12 -6.03
CA ILE A 6 26.69 5.04 -7.02
C ILE A 6 25.39 4.21 -7.03
N LYS A 7 24.69 4.10 -5.89
CA LYS A 7 23.34 3.50 -5.80
C LYS A 7 22.31 4.33 -6.59
N MET A 8 22.34 5.66 -6.45
CA MET A 8 21.55 6.56 -7.30
C MET A 8 21.93 6.43 -8.79
N LEU A 9 23.23 6.34 -9.12
CA LEU A 9 23.76 6.18 -10.50
C LEU A 9 23.18 4.95 -11.20
N LEU A 10 23.20 3.82 -10.52
CA LEU A 10 22.76 2.55 -11.09
C LEU A 10 21.23 2.45 -11.13
N TRP A 11 20.51 3.06 -10.18
CA TRP A 11 19.05 3.12 -10.23
C TRP A 11 18.55 4.03 -11.38
N GLY A 12 19.14 5.20 -11.58
CA GLY A 12 18.80 6.09 -12.71
C GLY A 12 19.09 5.46 -14.09
N ALA A 13 20.21 4.73 -14.21
CA ALA A 13 20.54 3.98 -15.43
C ALA A 13 19.59 2.79 -15.66
N TYR A 14 19.19 2.07 -14.61
CA TYR A 14 18.25 0.96 -14.69
C TYR A 14 16.85 1.40 -15.14
N MET A 15 16.34 2.50 -14.59
CA MET A 15 15.01 3.05 -14.93
C MET A 15 14.94 3.57 -16.37
N THR A 16 16.06 4.04 -16.92
CA THR A 16 16.13 4.51 -18.32
C THR A 16 16.35 3.37 -19.33
N SER A 17 16.97 2.26 -18.90
CA SER A 17 17.22 1.08 -19.76
C SER A 17 16.01 0.16 -19.94
N ASN A 18 15.10 0.07 -18.95
CA ASN A 18 13.95 -0.85 -18.98
C ASN A 18 12.76 -0.39 -19.86
N ARG A 19 12.95 0.64 -20.70
CA ARG A 19 11.96 1.04 -21.72
C ARG A 19 12.11 0.26 -23.05
N SER A 20 13.06 -0.66 -23.15
CA SER A 20 13.32 -1.52 -24.30
C SER A 20 13.32 -3.00 -23.89
N GLU A 21 12.74 -3.84 -24.74
CA GLU A 21 12.37 -5.25 -24.50
C GLU A 21 13.42 -6.16 -23.82
N ASN A 22 12.90 -7.10 -23.01
CA ASN A 22 13.53 -8.22 -22.30
C ASN A 22 14.99 -8.59 -22.64
N PRO A 23 15.98 -8.32 -21.76
CA PRO A 23 17.29 -8.95 -21.82
C PRO A 23 17.34 -10.26 -21.03
N LYS A 24 18.02 -11.27 -21.60
CA LYS A 24 18.31 -12.56 -20.96
C LYS A 24 19.21 -12.39 -19.72
N ARG A 25 18.95 -13.24 -18.73
CA ARG A 25 19.11 -12.95 -17.28
C ARG A 25 20.49 -13.18 -16.64
N THR A 26 21.58 -13.34 -17.39
CA THR A 26 22.85 -13.79 -16.76
C THR A 26 24.15 -13.19 -17.29
N GLU A 27 24.15 -12.45 -18.41
CA GLU A 27 25.43 -12.04 -19.04
C GLU A 27 25.83 -10.57 -18.80
N THR A 28 24.93 -9.72 -18.29
CA THR A 28 25.15 -8.27 -18.35
C THR A 28 26.17 -7.73 -17.33
N VAL A 29 26.35 -8.36 -16.17
CA VAL A 29 27.26 -7.83 -15.12
C VAL A 29 28.73 -8.18 -15.41
N ALA A 30 29.00 -9.30 -16.08
CA ALA A 30 30.36 -9.68 -16.49
C ALA A 30 30.87 -8.86 -17.70
N SER A 31 29.95 -8.32 -18.53
CA SER A 31 30.29 -7.58 -19.75
C SER A 31 30.74 -6.13 -19.52
N MET A 32 30.48 -5.52 -18.35
CA MET A 32 30.93 -4.15 -18.06
C MET A 32 32.46 -4.01 -17.91
N GLY A 33 33.18 -5.14 -17.87
CA GLY A 33 34.64 -5.17 -17.83
C GLY A 33 35.32 -5.10 -19.20
N GLN A 34 34.57 -5.03 -20.31
CA GLN A 34 35.18 -4.76 -21.62
C GLN A 34 35.78 -3.35 -21.63
N GLU A 35 37.01 -3.24 -22.11
CA GLU A 35 37.69 -1.95 -22.27
C GLU A 35 36.90 -1.09 -23.27
N LEU A 36 36.06 -0.19 -22.73
CA LEU A 36 35.37 0.82 -23.52
C LEU A 36 36.39 1.61 -24.34
N ASN A 37 36.15 1.74 -25.63
CA ASN A 37 37.01 2.55 -26.49
C ASN A 37 36.90 4.05 -26.09
N GLU A 38 37.85 4.88 -26.50
CA GLU A 38 37.88 6.30 -26.09
C GLU A 38 36.59 7.06 -26.45
N ALA A 39 35.94 6.71 -27.56
CA ALA A 39 34.68 7.33 -27.98
C ALA A 39 33.53 6.99 -27.02
N GLU A 40 33.44 5.72 -26.60
CA GLU A 40 32.46 5.25 -25.62
C GLU A 40 32.70 5.84 -24.23
N GLN A 41 33.97 5.98 -23.83
CA GLN A 41 34.32 6.66 -22.57
C GLN A 41 33.85 8.12 -22.60
N THR A 42 34.13 8.84 -23.69
CA THR A 42 33.72 10.24 -23.85
C THR A 42 32.19 10.40 -23.82
N LEU A 43 31.48 9.49 -24.49
CA LEU A 43 30.00 9.44 -24.46
C LEU A 43 29.47 9.20 -23.05
N MET A 44 30.05 8.23 -22.32
CA MET A 44 29.62 7.88 -20.97
C MET A 44 29.90 9.01 -19.98
N THR A 45 31.07 9.65 -20.07
CA THR A 45 31.40 10.84 -19.28
C THR A 45 30.42 11.97 -19.54
N GLY A 46 30.05 12.24 -20.80
CA GLY A 46 29.05 13.25 -21.14
C GLY A 46 27.66 12.96 -20.55
N ARG A 47 27.23 11.69 -20.58
CA ARG A 47 25.96 11.26 -19.95
C ARG A 47 25.99 11.39 -18.43
N LEU A 48 27.06 10.95 -17.80
CA LEU A 48 27.25 11.08 -16.35
C LEU A 48 27.21 12.55 -15.94
N GLN A 49 27.89 13.42 -16.70
CA GLN A 49 27.89 14.86 -16.46
C GLN A 49 26.50 15.47 -16.57
N GLN A 50 25.72 15.12 -17.60
CA GLN A 50 24.33 15.57 -17.72
C GLN A 50 23.49 15.12 -16.52
N TRP A 51 23.62 13.85 -16.13
CA TRP A 51 22.84 13.28 -15.05
C TRP A 51 23.18 13.90 -13.69
N PHE A 52 24.46 14.13 -13.38
CA PHE A 52 24.87 14.85 -12.17
C PHE A 52 24.34 16.29 -12.12
N ALA A 53 24.28 16.97 -13.27
CA ALA A 53 23.71 18.30 -13.37
C ALA A 53 22.20 18.31 -13.12
N ASP A 54 21.48 17.31 -13.64
CA ASP A 54 20.04 17.17 -13.43
C ASP A 54 19.70 16.94 -11.95
N ILE A 55 20.53 16.16 -11.23
CA ILE A 55 20.39 15.96 -9.77
C ILE A 55 20.60 17.28 -9.02
N GLU A 56 21.69 17.99 -9.31
CA GLU A 56 21.97 19.29 -8.66
C GLU A 56 20.85 20.31 -8.90
N LYS A 57 20.25 20.27 -10.09
CA LYS A 57 19.12 21.13 -10.45
C LYS A 57 17.81 20.72 -9.77
N SER A 58 17.62 19.42 -9.52
CA SER A 58 16.48 18.93 -8.73
C SER A 58 16.58 19.35 -7.26
N ASN A 59 17.80 19.45 -6.72
CA ASN A 59 18.04 19.85 -5.33
C ASN A 59 17.92 21.37 -5.12
N ASP A 60 18.26 22.17 -6.14
CA ASP A 60 18.07 23.63 -6.13
C ASP A 60 17.45 24.08 -7.47
N PRO A 61 16.10 24.24 -7.54
CA PRO A 61 15.40 24.62 -8.76
C PRO A 61 15.84 25.97 -9.34
N ASN A 62 16.47 26.83 -8.52
CA ASN A 62 16.90 28.17 -8.92
C ASN A 62 18.31 28.18 -9.55
N ASN A 63 19.00 27.05 -9.61
CA ASN A 63 20.32 26.96 -10.23
C ASN A 63 20.23 27.17 -11.75
N THR A 64 20.75 28.31 -12.21
CA THR A 64 20.87 28.67 -13.65
C THR A 64 22.21 28.26 -14.26
N GLY A 65 22.99 27.45 -13.53
CA GLY A 65 24.32 26.99 -13.95
C GLY A 65 24.30 26.16 -15.22
N THR A 66 25.42 26.16 -15.94
CA THR A 66 25.63 25.25 -17.08
C THR A 66 25.73 23.80 -16.61
N THR A 67 25.35 22.83 -17.46
CA THR A 67 25.46 21.39 -17.16
C THR A 67 26.85 21.02 -16.60
N PRO A 68 27.98 21.45 -17.18
CA PRO A 68 29.30 21.11 -16.63
C PRO A 68 29.55 21.67 -15.24
N SER A 69 29.12 22.91 -14.95
CA SER A 69 29.30 23.53 -13.64
C SER A 69 28.44 22.89 -12.55
N LEU A 70 27.20 22.51 -12.89
CA LEU A 70 26.29 21.85 -11.95
C LEU A 70 26.79 20.43 -11.63
N ALA A 71 27.23 19.69 -12.63
CA ALA A 71 27.82 18.38 -12.44
C ALA A 71 29.08 18.42 -11.55
N THR A 72 29.96 19.39 -11.79
CA THR A 72 31.17 19.57 -10.97
C THR A 72 30.83 19.99 -9.54
N ARG A 73 29.83 20.85 -9.36
CA ARG A 73 29.34 21.25 -8.03
C ARG A 73 28.85 20.04 -7.26
N PHE A 74 27.99 19.23 -7.88
CA PHE A 74 27.50 17.98 -7.29
C PHE A 74 28.64 17.02 -6.93
N LEU A 75 29.59 16.79 -7.85
CA LEU A 75 30.71 15.88 -7.64
C LEU A 75 31.70 16.37 -6.58
N SER A 76 31.84 17.69 -6.41
CA SER A 76 32.73 18.29 -5.42
C SER A 76 32.33 17.93 -3.99
N HIS A 77 31.03 17.67 -3.74
CA HIS A 77 30.54 17.18 -2.45
C HIS A 77 31.12 15.80 -2.09
N PHE A 78 31.62 15.07 -3.08
CA PHE A 78 32.21 13.74 -2.94
C PHE A 78 33.73 13.77 -3.15
N GLY A 79 34.34 14.95 -3.22
CA GLY A 79 35.78 15.12 -3.46
C GLY A 79 36.22 14.79 -4.89
N LEU A 80 35.28 14.70 -5.84
CA LEU A 80 35.56 14.42 -7.25
C LEU A 80 35.45 15.71 -8.07
N LYS A 81 36.38 15.92 -8.99
CA LYS A 81 36.47 17.16 -9.76
C LYS A 81 35.63 17.14 -11.04
N ASN A 82 35.38 15.95 -11.59
CA ASN A 82 34.64 15.78 -12.84
C ASN A 82 34.16 14.34 -13.02
N ALA A 83 33.27 14.13 -14.00
CA ALA A 83 32.71 12.81 -14.30
C ALA A 83 33.76 11.79 -14.75
N SER A 84 34.92 12.22 -15.28
CA SER A 84 36.01 11.33 -15.66
C SER A 84 36.66 10.68 -14.44
N GLU A 85 36.79 11.40 -13.32
CA GLU A 85 37.32 10.83 -12.07
C GLU A 85 36.40 9.75 -11.48
N VAL A 86 35.07 9.90 -11.63
CA VAL A 86 34.10 8.84 -11.28
C VAL A 86 34.38 7.58 -12.09
N PHE A 87 34.59 7.74 -13.39
CA PHE A 87 34.87 6.63 -14.29
C PHE A 87 36.19 5.92 -13.95
N TYR A 88 37.25 6.67 -13.64
CA TYR A 88 38.51 6.09 -13.15
C TYR A 88 38.33 5.36 -11.83
N TYR A 89 37.58 5.93 -10.89
CA TYR A 89 37.29 5.29 -9.61
C TYR A 89 36.59 3.93 -9.81
N LEU A 90 35.57 3.86 -10.68
CA LEU A 90 34.84 2.62 -10.96
C LEU A 90 35.74 1.51 -11.53
N LYS A 91 36.86 1.85 -12.19
CA LYS A 91 37.84 0.87 -12.69
C LYS A 91 38.77 0.32 -11.60
N THR A 92 38.92 1.01 -10.47
CA THR A 92 39.76 0.56 -9.35
C THR A 92 39.17 -0.68 -8.68
N ALA A 93 39.98 -1.41 -7.89
CA ALA A 93 39.49 -2.54 -7.11
C ALA A 93 38.35 -2.14 -6.14
N GLY A 94 38.45 -0.96 -5.51
CA GLY A 94 37.39 -0.42 -4.64
C GLY A 94 36.11 -0.04 -5.40
N GLY A 95 36.26 0.52 -6.60
CA GLY A 95 35.13 0.81 -7.49
C GLY A 95 34.43 -0.47 -7.96
N LYS A 96 35.17 -1.50 -8.36
CA LYS A 96 34.63 -2.82 -8.73
C LYS A 96 33.84 -3.46 -7.59
N GLU A 97 34.36 -3.40 -6.35
CA GLU A 97 33.64 -3.91 -5.18
C GLU A 97 32.34 -3.14 -4.94
N THR A 98 32.38 -1.81 -5.06
CA THR A 98 31.20 -0.96 -4.88
C THR A 98 30.13 -1.23 -5.94
N VAL A 99 30.53 -1.41 -7.21
CA VAL A 99 29.63 -1.84 -8.30
C VAL A 99 29.03 -3.20 -8.00
N THR A 100 29.83 -4.15 -7.49
CA THR A 100 29.37 -5.51 -7.16
C THR A 100 28.36 -5.50 -6.01
N MET A 101 28.61 -4.71 -4.96
CA MET A 101 27.70 -4.53 -3.84
C MET A 101 26.36 -3.94 -4.30
N ILE A 102 26.38 -2.94 -5.18
CA ILE A 102 25.16 -2.33 -5.70
C ILE A 102 24.43 -3.30 -6.64
N ALA A 103 25.14 -4.05 -7.48
CA ALA A 103 24.54 -5.09 -8.29
C ALA A 103 23.84 -6.15 -7.43
N ARG A 104 24.44 -6.56 -6.30
CA ARG A 104 23.83 -7.48 -5.33
C ARG A 104 22.55 -6.90 -4.72
N GLU A 105 22.58 -5.63 -4.31
CA GLU A 105 21.41 -4.96 -3.73
C GLU A 105 20.29 -4.79 -4.77
N LEU A 106 20.62 -4.47 -6.02
CA LEU A 106 19.67 -4.40 -7.12
C LEU A 106 19.06 -5.76 -7.46
N MET A 107 19.85 -6.84 -7.45
CA MET A 107 19.32 -8.20 -7.62
C MET A 107 18.33 -8.55 -6.51
N LYS A 108 18.66 -8.23 -5.25
CA LYS A 108 17.76 -8.47 -4.12
C LYS A 108 16.45 -7.68 -4.25
N GLN A 109 16.52 -6.44 -4.71
CA GLN A 109 15.32 -5.64 -5.00
C GLN A 109 14.52 -6.20 -6.18
N GLU A 110 15.19 -6.64 -7.25
CA GLU A 110 14.53 -7.24 -8.41
C GLU A 110 13.85 -8.57 -8.06
N ASP A 111 14.46 -9.41 -7.22
CA ASP A 111 13.85 -10.64 -6.72
C ASP A 111 12.59 -10.36 -5.90
N GLN A 112 12.60 -9.30 -5.07
CA GLN A 112 11.41 -8.85 -4.34
C GLN A 112 10.32 -8.35 -5.29
N ILE A 113 10.69 -7.53 -6.28
CA ILE A 113 9.76 -7.04 -7.32
C ILE A 113 9.19 -8.22 -8.11
N GLN A 114 9.99 -9.23 -8.42
CA GLN A 114 9.55 -10.40 -9.17
C GLN A 114 8.60 -11.26 -8.35
N LEU A 115 8.87 -11.48 -7.06
CA LEU A 115 7.94 -12.16 -6.16
C LEU A 115 6.59 -11.46 -6.11
N ILE A 116 6.59 -10.12 -6.04
CA ILE A 116 5.37 -9.31 -6.09
C ILE A 116 4.66 -9.47 -7.45
N LYS A 117 5.40 -9.42 -8.56
CA LYS A 117 4.85 -9.64 -9.92
C LYS A 117 4.23 -11.03 -10.06
N GLU A 118 4.88 -12.09 -9.57
CA GLU A 118 4.36 -13.46 -9.64
C GLU A 118 3.08 -13.61 -8.81
N GLN A 119 3.03 -13.04 -7.60
CA GLN A 119 1.81 -13.01 -6.78
C GLN A 119 0.68 -12.25 -7.46
N ASN A 120 1.01 -11.10 -8.09
CA ASN A 120 0.05 -10.31 -8.85
C ASN A 120 -0.44 -11.05 -10.11
N GLU A 121 0.42 -11.77 -10.82
CA GLU A 121 0.05 -12.61 -11.97
C GLU A 121 -0.83 -13.79 -11.56
N GLU A 122 -0.56 -14.43 -10.42
CA GLU A 122 -1.40 -15.52 -9.90
C GLU A 122 -2.79 -14.99 -9.50
N ALA A 123 -2.84 -13.83 -8.83
CA ALA A 123 -4.09 -13.15 -8.50
C ALA A 123 -4.84 -12.74 -9.77
N LEU A 124 -4.16 -12.22 -10.78
CA LEU A 124 -4.73 -11.88 -12.08
C LEU A 124 -5.28 -13.12 -12.79
N ARG A 125 -4.57 -14.25 -12.77
CA ARG A 125 -5.06 -15.52 -13.33
C ARG A 125 -6.31 -16.03 -12.62
N LYS A 126 -6.34 -16.00 -11.28
CA LYS A 126 -7.55 -16.37 -10.50
C LYS A 126 -8.73 -15.47 -10.83
N ARG A 127 -8.49 -14.17 -11.04
CA ARG A 127 -9.52 -13.18 -11.40
C ARG A 127 -9.98 -13.32 -12.85
N GLN A 128 -9.08 -13.48 -13.81
CA GLN A 128 -9.40 -13.81 -15.20
C GLN A 128 -10.21 -15.10 -15.28
N HIS A 129 -9.91 -16.09 -14.44
CA HIS A 129 -10.71 -17.31 -14.34
C HIS A 129 -12.13 -17.02 -13.85
N ILE A 130 -12.33 -16.14 -12.87
CA ILE A 130 -13.68 -15.71 -12.43
C ILE A 130 -14.40 -14.95 -13.54
N VAL A 131 -13.75 -14.02 -14.23
CA VAL A 131 -14.34 -13.30 -15.37
C VAL A 131 -14.67 -14.27 -16.50
N PHE A 132 -13.82 -15.25 -16.77
CA PHE A 132 -14.07 -16.31 -17.75
C PHE A 132 -15.26 -17.19 -17.35
N LEU A 133 -15.41 -17.54 -16.07
CA LEU A 133 -16.59 -18.25 -15.57
C LEU A 133 -17.86 -17.41 -15.70
N LEU A 134 -17.80 -16.11 -15.41
CA LEU A 134 -18.92 -15.19 -15.61
C LEU A 134 -19.27 -15.04 -17.09
N MET A 135 -18.27 -14.92 -17.97
CA MET A 135 -18.47 -14.90 -19.42
C MET A 135 -19.02 -16.23 -19.93
N GLY A 136 -18.57 -17.36 -19.41
CA GLY A 136 -19.12 -18.69 -19.72
C GLY A 136 -20.59 -18.80 -19.33
N LEU A 137 -20.96 -18.31 -18.15
CA LEU A 137 -22.36 -18.21 -17.73
C LEU A 137 -23.17 -17.26 -18.62
N ILE A 138 -22.58 -16.17 -19.10
CA ILE A 138 -23.22 -15.25 -20.06
C ILE A 138 -23.37 -15.93 -21.42
N ALA A 139 -22.35 -16.65 -21.90
CA ALA A 139 -22.33 -17.35 -23.18
C ALA A 139 -23.32 -18.53 -23.21
N ASP A 140 -23.41 -19.32 -22.14
CA ASP A 140 -24.43 -20.36 -21.98
C ASP A 140 -25.84 -19.76 -22.02
N ARG A 141 -26.01 -18.56 -21.45
CA ARG A 141 -27.27 -17.82 -21.51
C ARG A 141 -27.54 -17.19 -22.88
N GLU A 142 -26.51 -16.78 -23.61
CA GLU A 142 -26.61 -16.34 -25.00
C GLU A 142 -26.94 -17.50 -25.94
N ALA A 143 -26.36 -18.69 -25.71
CA ALA A 143 -26.71 -19.91 -26.41
C ALA A 143 -28.16 -20.32 -26.10
N LEU A 144 -28.61 -20.14 -24.86
CA LEU A 144 -30.01 -20.28 -24.47
C LEU A 144 -30.90 -19.25 -25.20
N ALA A 145 -30.45 -18.00 -25.31
CA ALA A 145 -31.15 -16.95 -26.06
C ALA A 145 -31.20 -17.24 -27.57
N LYS A 146 -30.14 -17.83 -28.16
CA LYS A 146 -30.11 -18.30 -29.56
C LYS A 146 -31.03 -19.50 -29.79
N ASN A 147 -31.08 -20.44 -28.84
CA ASN A 147 -32.05 -21.54 -28.85
C ASN A 147 -33.48 -21.02 -28.78
N VAL A 148 -33.71 -19.97 -27.99
CA VAL A 148 -35.00 -19.28 -27.91
C VAL A 148 -35.30 -18.56 -29.24
N ASP A 149 -34.33 -17.92 -29.89
CA ASP A 149 -34.47 -17.34 -31.23
C ASP A 149 -34.78 -18.41 -32.30
N GLN A 150 -34.20 -19.61 -32.19
CA GLN A 150 -34.55 -20.75 -33.05
C GLN A 150 -35.98 -21.24 -32.78
N LEU A 151 -36.38 -21.35 -31.52
CA LEU A 151 -37.77 -21.63 -31.13
C LEU A 151 -38.73 -20.57 -31.66
N PHE A 152 -38.35 -19.29 -31.63
CA PHE A 152 -39.11 -18.19 -32.22
C PHE A 152 -39.26 -18.35 -33.73
N ARG A 153 -38.18 -18.66 -34.45
CA ARG A 153 -38.23 -18.92 -35.90
C ARG A 153 -39.15 -20.09 -36.22
N LEU A 154 -39.06 -21.19 -35.47
CA LEU A 154 -39.91 -22.37 -35.63
C LEU A 154 -41.39 -22.07 -35.33
N GLU A 155 -41.69 -21.29 -34.29
CA GLU A 155 -43.07 -20.92 -33.96
C GLU A 155 -43.66 -19.95 -35.01
N ILE A 156 -42.87 -18.99 -35.51
CA ILE A 156 -43.25 -18.11 -36.62
C ILE A 156 -43.52 -18.92 -37.90
N GLU A 157 -42.64 -19.87 -38.23
CA GLU A 157 -42.76 -20.74 -39.41
C GLU A 157 -43.95 -21.70 -39.29
N LYS A 158 -44.21 -22.24 -38.10
CA LYS A 158 -45.41 -23.03 -37.77
C LYS A 158 -46.69 -22.22 -37.88
N HIS A 159 -46.69 -20.94 -37.48
CA HIS A 159 -47.84 -20.05 -37.66
C HIS A 159 -48.07 -19.69 -39.13
N LEU A 160 -47.01 -19.42 -39.89
CA LEU A 160 -47.07 -19.23 -41.35
C LEU A 160 -47.57 -20.48 -42.09
N MET A 161 -47.24 -21.68 -41.60
CA MET A 161 -47.74 -22.97 -42.13
C MET A 161 -49.17 -23.27 -41.70
N LYS A 162 -49.59 -22.88 -40.48
CA LYS A 162 -50.97 -23.00 -39.98
C LYS A 162 -51.97 -22.14 -40.74
N ASP A 163 -51.52 -21.06 -41.39
CA ASP A 163 -52.34 -20.29 -42.33
C ASP A 163 -52.54 -20.99 -43.69
N LYS A 164 -51.90 -22.16 -43.91
CA LYS A 164 -52.07 -22.96 -45.13
C LYS A 164 -52.65 -24.37 -44.93
N HIS A 165 -52.54 -24.99 -43.75
CA HIS A 165 -53.30 -26.20 -43.45
C HIS A 165 -53.52 -26.37 -41.94
N THR A 166 -54.77 -26.72 -41.62
CA THR A 166 -55.21 -27.18 -40.30
C THR A 166 -54.58 -28.53 -39.95
N GLU A 167 -54.24 -28.65 -38.66
CA GLU A 167 -53.97 -29.87 -37.89
C GLU A 167 -52.68 -30.64 -38.19
N HIS A 168 -51.69 -30.51 -37.29
CA HIS A 168 -51.38 -31.61 -36.38
C HIS A 168 -50.50 -31.20 -35.19
N THR A 169 -50.56 -32.08 -34.19
CA THR A 169 -50.21 -31.94 -32.79
C THR A 169 -48.75 -32.33 -32.58
N GLU A 170 -47.90 -31.43 -32.10
CA GLU A 170 -46.67 -31.82 -31.42
C GLU A 170 -46.45 -30.96 -30.17
N THR A 171 -46.37 -31.68 -29.05
CA THR A 171 -45.90 -31.27 -27.73
C THR A 171 -44.47 -30.77 -27.80
N ILE A 172 -44.29 -29.46 -27.90
CA ILE A 172 -43.00 -28.79 -27.68
C ILE A 172 -43.23 -27.68 -26.68
N SER A 173 -42.58 -27.82 -25.51
CA SER A 173 -42.35 -26.83 -24.46
C SER A 173 -43.55 -25.96 -24.03
N SER A 174 -44.10 -26.26 -22.85
CA SER A 174 -45.29 -25.61 -22.26
C SER A 174 -45.13 -24.14 -21.86
N ARG A 175 -44.10 -23.43 -22.32
CA ARG A 175 -43.88 -22.00 -22.02
C ARG A 175 -44.07 -21.15 -23.25
N THR A 176 -44.94 -20.15 -23.14
CA THR A 176 -45.11 -19.17 -24.20
C THR A 176 -43.82 -18.36 -24.39
N PRO A 177 -43.48 -17.91 -25.61
CA PRO A 177 -42.25 -17.14 -25.84
C PRO A 177 -42.13 -15.86 -24.99
N ILE A 178 -43.28 -15.31 -24.56
CA ILE A 178 -43.36 -14.17 -23.63
C ILE A 178 -42.84 -14.56 -22.24
N GLU A 179 -43.22 -15.72 -21.71
CA GLU A 179 -42.76 -16.22 -20.41
C GLU A 179 -41.24 -16.45 -20.38
N ILE A 180 -40.66 -16.86 -21.51
CA ILE A 180 -39.22 -17.05 -21.65
C ILE A 180 -38.49 -15.69 -21.56
N ILE A 181 -38.97 -14.67 -22.27
CA ILE A 181 -38.39 -13.32 -22.22
C ILE A 181 -38.57 -12.70 -20.83
N GLU A 182 -39.71 -12.91 -20.18
CA GLU A 182 -39.92 -12.45 -18.79
C GLU A 182 -38.95 -13.10 -17.80
N ALA A 183 -38.69 -14.40 -17.96
CA ALA A 183 -37.68 -15.10 -17.16
C ALA A 183 -36.27 -14.54 -17.43
N MET A 184 -35.91 -14.23 -18.69
CA MET A 184 -34.63 -13.59 -19.04
C MET A 184 -34.50 -12.20 -18.41
N ILE A 185 -35.53 -11.36 -18.53
CA ILE A 185 -35.56 -10.02 -17.91
C ILE A 185 -35.38 -10.11 -16.39
N SER A 186 -36.11 -11.03 -15.73
CA SER A 186 -35.96 -11.26 -14.30
C SER A 186 -34.54 -11.67 -13.91
N ASN A 187 -33.90 -12.53 -14.72
CA ASN A 187 -32.53 -12.96 -14.48
C ASN A 187 -31.52 -11.82 -14.68
N TYR A 188 -31.67 -10.98 -15.71
CA TYR A 188 -30.81 -9.81 -15.91
C TYR A 188 -30.92 -8.82 -14.76
N LEU A 189 -32.13 -8.54 -14.29
CA LEU A 189 -32.34 -7.69 -13.12
C LEU A 189 -31.67 -8.26 -11.86
N LYS A 190 -31.74 -9.57 -11.63
CA LYS A 190 -31.02 -10.23 -10.53
C LYS A 190 -29.50 -10.11 -10.69
N THR A 191 -28.98 -10.25 -11.90
CA THR A 191 -27.54 -10.13 -12.17
C THR A 191 -27.06 -8.69 -11.99
N ILE A 192 -27.79 -7.68 -12.46
CA ILE A 192 -27.49 -6.25 -12.22
C ILE A 192 -27.46 -5.96 -10.72
N HIS A 193 -28.49 -6.39 -9.98
CA HIS A 193 -28.51 -6.22 -8.53
C HIS A 193 -27.31 -6.90 -7.84
N ALA A 194 -26.92 -8.10 -8.28
CA ALA A 194 -25.75 -8.77 -7.73
C ALA A 194 -24.44 -8.02 -8.04
N LEU A 195 -24.31 -7.41 -9.22
CA LEU A 195 -23.19 -6.55 -9.58
C LEU A 195 -23.18 -5.27 -8.74
N ASP A 196 -24.33 -4.63 -8.52
CA ASP A 196 -24.44 -3.43 -7.67
C ASP A 196 -23.98 -3.70 -6.24
N VAL A 197 -24.39 -4.83 -5.65
CA VAL A 197 -23.94 -5.23 -4.30
C VAL A 197 -22.42 -5.41 -4.23
N GLN A 198 -21.83 -6.02 -5.25
CA GLN A 198 -20.39 -6.23 -5.31
C GLN A 198 -19.61 -4.94 -5.60
N LEU A 199 -20.16 -4.04 -6.42
CA LEU A 199 -19.61 -2.71 -6.66
C LEU A 199 -19.57 -1.89 -5.37
N ASN A 200 -20.68 -1.86 -4.61
CA ASN A 200 -20.71 -1.17 -3.32
C ASN A 200 -19.67 -1.75 -2.35
N LYS A 201 -19.51 -3.07 -2.32
CA LYS A 201 -18.48 -3.72 -1.50
C LYS A 201 -17.06 -3.31 -1.91
N LEU A 202 -16.79 -3.19 -3.22
CA LEU A 202 -15.49 -2.73 -3.72
C LEU A 202 -15.25 -1.26 -3.39
N GLU A 203 -16.28 -0.42 -3.44
CA GLU A 203 -16.19 0.98 -3.02
C GLU A 203 -15.86 1.08 -1.53
N GLU A 204 -16.54 0.32 -0.67
CA GLU A 204 -16.21 0.25 0.76
C GLU A 204 -14.75 -0.20 1.01
N GLN A 205 -14.26 -1.18 0.24
CA GLN A 205 -12.87 -1.63 0.34
C GLN A 205 -11.87 -0.58 -0.14
N LEU A 206 -12.19 0.17 -1.21
CA LEU A 206 -11.37 1.27 -1.69
C LEU A 206 -11.30 2.40 -0.66
N ASP A 207 -12.44 2.79 -0.09
CA ASP A 207 -12.51 3.82 0.95
C ASP A 207 -11.68 3.44 2.17
N GLU A 208 -11.66 2.16 2.55
CA GLU A 208 -10.84 1.69 3.67
C GLU A 208 -9.34 1.76 3.34
N VAL A 209 -8.94 1.29 2.15
CA VAL A 209 -7.54 1.39 1.70
C VAL A 209 -7.08 2.84 1.57
N GLU A 210 -7.95 3.75 1.13
CA GLU A 210 -7.64 5.18 1.07
C GLU A 210 -7.42 5.78 2.45
N LYS A 211 -8.25 5.43 3.45
CA LYS A 211 -8.02 5.85 4.84
C LYS A 211 -6.71 5.30 5.40
N GLU A 212 -6.41 4.02 5.15
CA GLU A 212 -5.16 3.40 5.59
C GLU A 212 -3.95 4.07 4.96
N LEU A 213 -4.02 4.42 3.67
CA LEU A 213 -2.98 5.18 2.97
C LEU A 213 -2.77 6.58 3.59
N THR A 214 -3.85 7.31 3.86
CA THR A 214 -3.74 8.61 4.55
C THR A 214 -3.13 8.47 5.94
N ALA A 215 -3.52 7.45 6.70
CA ALA A 215 -2.92 7.19 8.01
C ALA A 215 -1.42 6.83 7.92
N ILE A 216 -0.99 6.10 6.88
CA ILE A 216 0.42 5.80 6.60
C ILE A 216 1.21 7.06 6.26
N GLU A 217 0.61 7.99 5.51
CA GLU A 217 1.22 9.29 5.18
C GLU A 217 1.38 10.18 6.42
N GLU A 218 0.36 10.24 7.28
CA GLU A 218 0.46 10.95 8.57
C GLU A 218 1.52 10.32 9.49
N GLU A 219 1.63 8.99 9.51
CA GLU A 219 2.68 8.26 10.23
C GLU A 219 4.07 8.55 9.64
N GLU A 220 4.19 8.68 8.31
CA GLU A 220 5.45 9.03 7.62
C GLU A 220 5.93 10.43 8.01
N GLU A 221 5.04 11.43 8.06
CA GLU A 221 5.35 12.78 8.53
C GLU A 221 5.80 12.78 10.00
N GLN A 222 5.11 12.03 10.86
CA GLN A 222 5.50 11.88 12.27
C GLN A 222 6.86 11.19 12.42
N MET A 223 7.11 10.16 11.60
CA MET A 223 8.36 9.42 11.59
C MET A 223 9.52 10.30 11.09
N GLU A 224 9.31 11.15 10.09
CA GLU A 224 10.29 12.11 9.60
C GLU A 224 10.66 13.12 10.69
N ALA A 225 9.66 13.74 11.33
CA ALA A 225 9.90 14.66 12.46
C ALA A 225 10.63 13.97 13.62
N TYR A 226 10.28 12.72 13.93
CA TYR A 226 10.94 11.90 14.93
C TYR A 226 12.41 11.61 14.56
N HIS A 227 12.69 11.25 13.30
CA HIS A 227 14.04 10.99 12.82
C HIS A 227 14.90 12.24 12.78
N GLU A 228 14.35 13.38 12.37
CA GLU A 228 15.06 14.68 12.36
C GLU A 228 15.51 15.07 13.78
N GLU A 229 14.61 14.98 14.77
CA GLU A 229 14.97 15.26 16.18
C GLU A 229 16.13 14.38 16.64
N LEU A 230 16.09 13.09 16.32
CA LEU A 230 17.13 12.16 16.71
C LEU A 230 18.44 12.38 15.95
N HIS A 231 18.37 12.79 14.69
CA HIS A 231 19.52 13.22 13.91
C HIS A 231 20.24 14.39 14.58
N THR A 232 19.51 15.36 15.16
CA THR A 232 20.14 16.45 15.91
C THR A 232 20.96 15.94 17.09
N HIS A 233 20.46 14.92 17.81
CA HIS A 233 21.17 14.31 18.94
C HIS A 233 22.39 13.52 18.49
N VAL A 234 22.31 12.84 17.35
CA VAL A 234 23.45 12.15 16.71
C VAL A 234 24.50 13.17 16.30
N ASP A 235 24.13 14.29 15.69
CA ASP A 235 25.07 15.34 15.28
C ASP A 235 25.77 15.98 16.48
N ILE A 236 25.03 16.23 17.57
CA ILE A 236 25.61 16.68 18.83
C ILE A 236 26.60 15.64 19.36
N LEU A 237 26.23 14.36 19.36
CA LEU A 237 27.12 13.29 19.79
C LEU A 237 28.37 13.20 18.91
N ASP A 238 28.22 13.27 17.59
CA ASP A 238 29.34 13.25 16.62
C ASP A 238 30.29 14.42 16.86
N LYS A 239 29.78 15.62 17.19
CA LYS A 239 30.61 16.77 17.61
C LYS A 239 31.44 16.47 18.85
N TYR A 240 30.89 15.80 19.87
CA TYR A 240 31.66 15.38 21.05
C TYR A 240 32.69 14.30 20.70
N LEU A 241 32.29 13.34 19.88
CA LEU A 241 33.12 12.18 19.54
C LEU A 241 34.25 12.52 18.56
N ALA A 242 34.14 13.62 17.81
CA ALA A 242 35.19 14.16 16.96
C ALA A 242 36.33 14.84 17.75
N LEU A 243 36.16 15.07 19.06
CA LEU A 243 37.24 15.58 19.89
C LEU A 243 38.40 14.56 19.94
N PRO A 244 39.68 15.00 19.92
CA PRO A 244 40.82 14.08 19.96
C PRO A 244 40.81 13.21 21.22
N ILE A 245 40.41 11.95 21.09
CA ILE A 245 40.29 10.98 22.19
C ILE A 245 41.66 10.52 22.71
N LEU A 246 42.70 10.67 21.89
CA LEU A 246 44.06 10.27 22.21
C LEU A 246 45.00 11.46 22.11
N SER A 247 45.88 11.58 23.10
CA SER A 247 47.06 12.43 23.15
C SER A 247 48.09 12.02 22.07
N HIS A 248 47.67 11.93 20.80
CA HIS A 248 48.58 11.69 19.68
C HIS A 248 48.97 13.05 19.08
N PRO A 249 50.28 13.39 18.95
CA PRO A 249 50.71 14.79 18.76
C PRO A 249 50.49 15.39 17.36
N GLN A 250 49.58 14.87 16.53
CA GLN A 250 49.56 15.15 15.10
C GLN A 250 48.14 15.29 14.56
N ALA A 251 47.44 16.39 14.86
CA ALA A 251 46.41 16.98 13.99
C ALA A 251 45.94 18.35 14.52
N HIS A 252 46.00 19.37 13.66
CA HIS A 252 45.56 20.74 13.94
C HIS A 252 44.02 20.86 14.06
N PRO A 253 43.49 21.50 15.12
CA PRO A 253 42.07 21.79 15.26
C PRO A 253 41.77 23.23 14.80
N VAL A 254 41.16 23.43 13.63
CA VAL A 254 40.76 24.80 13.16
C VAL A 254 39.35 24.84 12.55
N VAL A 255 38.50 23.86 12.83
CA VAL A 255 37.09 23.93 12.40
C VAL A 255 36.24 23.46 13.57
N PHE A 256 35.08 24.08 13.81
CA PHE A 256 34.09 23.85 14.89
C PHE A 256 34.17 24.78 16.12
N GLU A 257 34.13 26.11 15.93
CA GLU A 257 34.17 27.05 17.07
C GLU A 257 32.81 27.58 17.55
N HIS A 258 31.78 27.83 16.72
CA HIS A 258 30.69 28.71 17.21
C HIS A 258 29.66 28.09 18.17
N GLU A 259 29.33 26.80 18.02
CA GLU A 259 28.33 26.11 18.86
C GLU A 259 29.00 25.26 19.94
N LEU A 260 30.19 24.71 19.61
CA LEU A 260 31.10 24.13 20.57
C LEU A 260 31.55 25.20 21.58
N ASN A 261 31.84 26.45 21.20
CA ASN A 261 32.19 27.49 22.18
C ASN A 261 31.12 27.74 23.25
N PHE A 262 29.82 27.52 23.00
CA PHE A 262 28.81 27.72 24.04
C PHE A 262 28.86 26.62 25.11
N HIS A 263 28.93 25.34 24.69
CA HIS A 263 29.07 24.22 25.62
C HIS A 263 30.49 24.06 26.16
N GLN A 264 31.50 24.31 25.33
CA GLN A 264 32.91 24.27 25.64
C GLN A 264 33.30 25.43 26.56
N ALA A 265 32.79 26.66 26.39
CA ALA A 265 33.09 27.72 27.38
C ALA A 265 32.54 27.39 28.77
N HIS A 266 31.41 26.69 28.87
CA HIS A 266 30.85 26.25 30.15
C HIS A 266 31.55 25.02 30.74
N LEU A 267 32.00 24.07 29.90
CA LEU A 267 32.63 22.82 30.33
C LEU A 267 34.16 22.92 30.49
N SER A 268 34.83 23.80 29.74
CA SER A 268 36.31 23.93 29.72
C SER A 268 36.87 24.74 30.89
N GLN A 269 36.03 25.53 31.57
CA GLN A 269 36.50 26.29 32.75
C GLN A 269 36.84 25.38 33.93
N THR A 270 36.37 24.13 33.92
CA THR A 270 36.53 23.16 35.03
C THR A 270 37.28 21.88 34.65
N ALA A 271 37.29 21.47 33.39
CA ALA A 271 37.90 20.20 32.99
C ALA A 271 39.39 20.35 32.63
N THR A 272 40.25 19.59 33.32
CA THR A 272 41.70 19.53 33.05
C THR A 272 42.10 18.46 32.02
N ASN A 273 41.18 17.58 31.63
CA ASN A 273 41.39 16.49 30.66
C ASN A 273 40.07 16.16 29.93
N TYR A 274 40.15 15.64 28.69
CA TYR A 274 39.01 15.20 27.89
C TYR A 274 38.12 14.17 28.63
N GLU A 275 38.69 13.27 29.43
CA GLU A 275 37.88 12.28 30.19
C GLU A 275 36.88 12.98 31.13
N GLU A 276 37.31 14.07 31.78
CA GLU A 276 36.45 14.88 32.64
C GLU A 276 35.37 15.63 31.85
N LEU A 277 35.69 16.11 30.64
CA LEU A 277 34.69 16.69 29.73
C LEU A 277 33.59 15.69 29.37
N PHE A 278 33.96 14.46 28.97
CA PHE A 278 32.98 13.41 28.66
C PHE A 278 32.16 13.00 29.88
N ARG A 279 32.78 12.95 31.07
CA ARG A 279 32.08 12.66 32.34
C ARG A 279 31.04 13.73 32.67
N LEU A 280 31.42 15.00 32.56
CA LEU A 280 30.54 16.14 32.83
C LEU A 280 29.38 16.21 31.82
N ALA A 281 29.66 16.00 30.53
CA ALA A 281 28.63 15.94 29.49
C ALA A 281 27.64 14.77 29.72
N LEU A 282 28.14 13.61 30.16
CA LEU A 282 27.31 12.46 30.51
C LEU A 282 26.40 12.76 31.70
N GLU A 283 26.92 13.41 32.74
CA GLU A 283 26.15 13.81 33.92
C GLU A 283 25.05 14.81 33.56
N GLN A 284 25.37 15.83 32.78
CA GLN A 284 24.38 16.79 32.26
C GLN A 284 23.28 16.10 31.44
N THR A 285 23.65 15.17 30.55
CA THR A 285 22.69 14.42 29.73
C THR A 285 21.73 13.61 30.63
N ARG A 286 22.25 12.94 31.66
CA ARG A 286 21.44 12.18 32.62
C ARG A 286 20.49 13.05 33.43
N SER A 287 20.96 14.19 33.92
CA SER A 287 20.11 15.16 34.62
C SER A 287 18.97 15.63 33.74
N LYS A 288 19.23 15.88 32.44
CA LYS A 288 18.18 16.30 31.49
C LYS A 288 17.17 15.19 31.21
N ILE A 289 17.63 13.95 31.03
CA ILE A 289 16.73 12.79 30.91
C ILE A 289 15.81 12.69 32.12
N GLN A 290 16.36 12.80 33.33
CA GLN A 290 15.58 12.73 34.56
C GLN A 290 14.55 13.87 34.66
N GLU A 291 14.94 15.10 34.33
CA GLU A 291 14.03 16.25 34.29
C GLU A 291 12.85 15.99 33.35
N LEU A 292 13.12 15.58 32.10
CA LEU A 292 12.07 15.32 31.10
C LEU A 292 11.18 14.14 31.47
N GLN A 293 11.74 13.09 32.09
CA GLN A 293 10.98 11.95 32.60
C GLN A 293 10.02 12.32 33.73
N THR A 294 10.37 13.31 34.56
CA THR A 294 9.45 13.80 35.60
C THR A 294 8.32 14.67 35.05
N GLN A 295 8.53 15.29 33.89
CA GLN A 295 7.54 16.14 33.22
C GLN A 295 6.62 15.35 32.27
N SER A 296 7.09 14.20 31.77
CA SER A 296 6.38 13.37 30.80
C SER A 296 5.47 12.34 31.47
N SER A 297 4.42 11.92 30.76
CA SER A 297 3.52 10.87 31.22
C SER A 297 4.28 9.53 31.36
N PRO A 298 4.03 8.73 32.43
CA PRO A 298 4.71 7.45 32.61
C PRO A 298 4.51 6.53 31.40
N GLY A 299 5.59 6.13 30.75
CA GLY A 299 5.58 5.20 29.62
C GLY A 299 5.59 5.82 28.22
N GLN A 300 5.48 7.16 28.10
CA GLN A 300 5.64 7.84 26.81
C GLN A 300 7.10 8.29 26.65
N LEU A 301 7.86 7.59 25.81
CA LEU A 301 9.18 8.02 25.36
C LEU A 301 8.99 9.09 24.30
N THR A 302 9.36 10.33 24.61
CA THR A 302 9.46 11.39 23.59
C THR A 302 10.74 11.18 22.76
N PRO A 303 10.76 11.61 21.49
CA PRO A 303 11.97 11.56 20.66
C PRO A 303 13.16 12.25 21.34
N GLU A 304 12.92 13.35 22.07
CA GLU A 304 13.94 14.06 22.85
C GLU A 304 14.56 13.16 23.95
N ILE A 305 13.74 12.41 24.72
CA ILE A 305 14.26 11.50 25.75
C ILE A 305 15.07 10.38 25.11
N GLU A 306 14.60 9.82 23.99
CA GLU A 306 15.31 8.75 23.29
C GLU A 306 16.64 9.24 22.69
N GLY A 307 16.65 10.43 22.09
CA GLY A 307 17.87 11.06 21.58
C GLY A 307 18.88 11.37 22.68
N LEU A 308 18.41 11.81 23.85
CA LEU A 308 19.26 11.96 25.02
C LEU A 308 19.79 10.62 25.55
N GLN A 309 19.00 9.55 25.55
CA GLN A 309 19.45 8.21 25.92
C GLN A 309 20.52 7.69 24.94
N LEU A 310 20.33 7.92 23.64
CA LEU A 310 21.32 7.61 22.61
C LEU A 310 22.64 8.35 22.89
N ARG A 311 22.56 9.65 23.18
CA ARG A 311 23.71 10.47 23.57
C ARG A 311 24.38 9.93 24.84
N GLU A 312 23.62 9.56 25.86
CA GLU A 312 24.12 8.95 27.09
C GLU A 312 24.94 7.68 26.78
N GLN A 313 24.38 6.78 25.97
CA GLN A 313 25.03 5.53 25.57
C GLN A 313 26.32 5.79 24.77
N GLY A 314 26.31 6.77 23.88
CA GLY A 314 27.48 7.20 23.11
C GLY A 314 28.59 7.73 24.00
N LEU A 315 28.29 8.67 24.90
CA LEU A 315 29.25 9.24 25.85
C LEU A 315 29.81 8.19 26.81
N HIS A 316 28.94 7.31 27.32
CA HIS A 316 29.36 6.21 28.18
C HIS A 316 30.30 5.22 27.45
N SER A 317 30.05 4.99 26.17
CA SER A 317 30.89 4.17 25.28
C SER A 317 32.25 4.83 25.04
N ALA A 318 32.29 6.13 24.77
CA ALA A 318 33.53 6.91 24.65
C ALA A 318 34.41 6.80 25.90
N LEU A 319 33.83 6.97 27.08
CA LEU A 319 34.57 6.80 28.35
C LEU A 319 35.17 5.41 28.52
N LYS A 320 34.51 4.35 28.02
CA LYS A 320 35.08 2.99 28.05
C LYS A 320 36.28 2.85 27.12
N VAL A 321 36.26 3.49 25.96
CA VAL A 321 37.38 3.51 25.00
C VAL A 321 38.55 4.30 25.55
N MET A 322 38.32 5.50 26.09
CA MET A 322 39.35 6.35 26.72
C MET A 322 40.09 5.64 27.85
N ARG A 323 39.38 4.81 28.61
CA ARG A 323 39.93 3.99 29.70
C ARG A 323 40.59 2.68 29.22
N ASN A 324 40.79 2.52 27.91
CA ASN A 324 41.31 1.31 27.27
C ASN A 324 40.53 0.01 27.60
N LYS A 325 39.26 0.12 28.01
CA LYS A 325 38.40 -1.05 28.32
C LYS A 325 37.80 -1.66 27.05
N LYS A 326 37.66 -0.86 26.00
CA LYS A 326 37.12 -1.25 24.69
C LYS A 326 37.96 -0.62 23.58
N ILE A 327 37.87 -1.19 22.38
CA ILE A 327 38.45 -0.66 21.15
C ILE A 327 37.37 -0.39 20.13
N LEU A 328 37.69 0.48 19.18
CA LEU A 328 36.85 0.81 18.05
C LEU A 328 37.32 0.05 16.82
N LEU A 329 36.39 -0.55 16.10
CA LEU A 329 36.66 -1.20 14.81
C LEU A 329 35.80 -0.57 13.72
N ASN A 330 36.37 -0.38 12.53
CA ASN A 330 35.63 0.05 11.35
C ASN A 330 34.82 -1.12 10.73
N ASP A 331 34.23 -0.87 9.57
CA ASP A 331 33.50 -1.85 8.77
C ASP A 331 34.36 -3.02 8.26
N LYS A 332 35.68 -2.84 8.15
CA LYS A 332 36.65 -3.88 7.80
C LYS A 332 37.24 -4.59 9.01
N LEU A 333 36.71 -4.33 10.21
CA LEU A 333 37.21 -4.86 11.48
C LEU A 333 38.65 -4.40 11.81
N GLU A 334 39.11 -3.31 11.20
CA GLU A 334 40.39 -2.69 11.50
C GLU A 334 40.23 -1.74 12.69
N GLN A 335 41.22 -1.71 13.57
CA GLN A 335 41.20 -0.80 14.71
C GLN A 335 41.32 0.65 14.25
N VAL A 336 40.36 1.47 14.67
CA VAL A 336 40.35 2.91 14.45
C VAL A 336 40.38 3.65 15.77
N PHE A 337 40.70 4.94 15.73
CA PHE A 337 40.76 5.81 16.92
C PHE A 337 39.71 6.93 16.88
N ASP A 338 38.91 6.97 15.82
CA ASP A 338 37.86 7.94 15.60
C ASP A 338 36.51 7.20 15.57
N PHE A 339 35.56 7.66 16.38
CA PHE A 339 34.19 7.15 16.41
C PHE A 339 33.44 7.39 15.11
N SER A 340 33.78 8.43 14.34
CA SER A 340 33.17 8.72 13.05
C SER A 340 33.38 7.58 12.04
N GLN A 341 34.51 6.87 12.17
CA GLN A 341 34.93 5.73 11.36
C GLN A 341 34.53 4.38 11.99
N ALA A 342 34.18 4.38 13.28
CA ALA A 342 33.94 3.18 14.04
C ALA A 342 32.53 2.63 13.86
N ARG A 343 32.44 1.41 13.34
CA ARG A 343 31.20 0.64 13.26
C ARG A 343 30.94 -0.16 14.53
N PHE A 344 32.00 -0.66 15.17
CA PHE A 344 31.91 -1.52 16.34
C PHE A 344 32.71 -0.99 17.53
N ILE A 345 32.23 -1.29 18.74
CA ILE A 345 32.86 -0.99 20.01
C ILE A 345 32.89 -2.25 20.92
N VAL A 346 34.00 -2.97 20.83
CA VAL A 346 34.16 -4.30 21.45
C VAL A 346 35.26 -4.31 22.49
N LYS A 347 35.28 -5.32 23.36
CA LYS A 347 36.45 -5.57 24.23
C LYS A 347 37.61 -6.10 23.38
N HIS A 348 38.84 -5.87 23.82
CA HIS A 348 40.05 -6.37 23.16
C HIS A 348 40.00 -7.89 22.87
N GLU A 349 39.47 -8.68 23.81
CA GLU A 349 39.34 -10.14 23.65
C GLU A 349 38.25 -10.55 22.66
N GLU A 350 37.17 -9.76 22.57
CA GLU A 350 36.01 -10.02 21.72
C GLU A 350 36.29 -9.63 20.25
N ALA A 351 37.25 -8.74 20.02
CA ALA A 351 37.63 -8.30 18.66
C ALA A 351 38.08 -9.46 17.76
N LYS A 352 38.78 -10.47 18.33
CA LYS A 352 39.20 -11.66 17.58
C LYS A 352 38.05 -12.60 17.21
N CYS A 353 36.92 -12.46 17.90
CA CYS A 353 35.73 -13.28 17.71
C CYS A 353 34.80 -12.69 16.64
N LEU A 354 34.97 -11.42 16.29
CA LEU A 354 34.20 -10.77 15.24
C LEU A 354 34.91 -10.99 13.91
N ILE A 355 34.21 -11.58 12.94
CA ILE A 355 34.76 -11.88 11.61
C ILE A 355 33.82 -11.38 10.52
N GLN A 356 34.39 -11.02 9.37
CA GLN A 356 33.67 -10.57 8.18
C GLN A 356 34.01 -11.48 7.01
N LYS A 357 33.00 -11.85 6.21
CA LYS A 357 33.17 -12.58 4.95
C LYS A 357 33.25 -11.60 3.76
N ASP A 358 33.69 -12.11 2.62
CA ASP A 358 33.79 -11.38 1.35
C ASP A 358 32.44 -10.82 0.86
N ASP A 359 31.32 -11.36 1.34
CA ASP A 359 29.98 -10.84 1.05
C ASP A 359 29.60 -9.61 1.90
N GLY A 360 30.47 -9.19 2.82
CA GLY A 360 30.27 -8.09 3.75
C GLY A 360 29.49 -8.47 5.02
N SER A 361 29.11 -9.74 5.19
CA SER A 361 28.38 -10.20 6.37
C SER A 361 29.30 -10.42 7.57
N TYR A 362 28.79 -10.09 8.76
CA TYR A 362 29.50 -10.24 10.02
C TYR A 362 29.01 -11.48 10.78
N ALA A 363 29.90 -12.10 11.53
CA ALA A 363 29.58 -13.21 12.41
C ALA A 363 30.41 -13.13 13.70
N LEU A 364 29.84 -13.63 14.79
CA LEU A 364 30.48 -13.70 16.11
C LEU A 364 30.79 -15.16 16.45
N ILE A 365 32.07 -15.52 16.40
CA ILE A 365 32.55 -16.89 16.64
C ILE A 365 32.99 -17.09 18.10
N PRO A 366 32.95 -18.33 18.62
CA PRO A 366 33.53 -18.65 19.93
C PRO A 366 35.04 -18.40 19.97
N LYS A 367 35.58 -18.02 21.14
CA LYS A 367 37.00 -17.66 21.34
C LYS A 367 37.99 -18.73 20.86
N ASP A 368 37.62 -20.00 20.95
CA ASP A 368 38.50 -21.14 20.65
C ASP A 368 38.32 -21.69 19.23
N MET A 369 37.46 -21.07 18.41
CA MET A 369 37.14 -21.55 17.07
C MET A 369 38.03 -20.90 16.01
N ASP A 370 38.57 -21.71 15.09
CA ASP A 370 39.34 -21.22 13.95
C ASP A 370 38.39 -20.79 12.80
N PRO A 371 38.39 -19.50 12.38
CA PRO A 371 37.54 -19.02 11.29
C PRO A 371 37.70 -19.84 9.99
N LYS A 372 38.89 -20.40 9.74
CA LYS A 372 39.20 -21.12 8.50
C LYS A 372 38.61 -22.54 8.46
N LYS A 373 38.21 -23.09 9.61
CA LYS A 373 37.71 -24.47 9.73
C LYS A 373 36.20 -24.53 9.94
N MET A 374 35.51 -23.41 9.76
CA MET A 374 34.11 -23.28 10.10
C MET A 374 33.21 -23.87 9.01
N THR A 375 32.30 -24.75 9.42
CA THR A 375 31.26 -25.29 8.53
C THR A 375 30.21 -24.22 8.23
N GLN A 376 29.41 -24.42 7.17
CA GLN A 376 28.34 -23.48 6.80
C GLN A 376 27.27 -23.33 7.91
N GLU A 377 26.90 -24.42 8.58
CA GLU A 377 25.94 -24.37 9.70
C GLU A 377 26.49 -23.56 10.88
N GLN A 378 27.77 -23.74 11.20
CA GLN A 378 28.45 -22.95 12.22
C GLN A 378 28.50 -21.47 11.84
N TRP A 379 28.69 -21.15 10.56
CA TRP A 379 28.59 -19.79 10.03
C TRP A 379 27.23 -19.16 10.23
N GLU A 380 26.17 -19.87 9.88
CA GLU A 380 24.81 -19.37 10.09
C GLU A 380 24.50 -19.19 11.58
N GLN A 381 24.99 -20.08 12.44
CA GLN A 381 24.85 -19.90 13.89
C GLN A 381 25.65 -18.70 14.40
N ALA A 382 26.89 -18.51 13.95
CA ALA A 382 27.72 -17.36 14.33
C ALA A 382 27.12 -16.04 13.83
N LYS A 383 26.46 -16.04 12.68
CA LYS A 383 25.69 -14.90 12.17
C LYS A 383 24.49 -14.60 13.08
N ARG A 384 23.71 -15.61 13.46
CA ARG A 384 22.62 -15.46 14.46
C ARG A 384 23.14 -14.92 15.79
N ASN A 385 24.28 -15.41 16.27
CA ASN A 385 24.91 -14.91 17.49
C ASN A 385 25.33 -13.45 17.34
N PHE A 386 25.88 -13.06 16.18
CA PHE A 386 26.16 -11.66 15.89
C PHE A 386 24.89 -10.83 15.92
N ASP A 387 23.81 -11.25 15.25
CA ASP A 387 22.55 -10.51 15.22
C ASP A 387 21.94 -10.32 16.62
N GLN A 388 22.07 -11.33 17.50
CA GLN A 388 21.64 -11.23 18.91
C GLN A 388 22.49 -10.25 19.73
N GLU A 389 23.80 -10.22 19.48
CA GLU A 389 24.75 -9.37 20.21
C GLU A 389 24.99 -8.02 19.54
N LYS A 390 24.39 -7.80 18.36
CA LYS A 390 24.62 -6.67 17.44
C LYS A 390 24.48 -5.34 18.16
N GLU A 391 23.40 -5.19 18.92
CA GLU A 391 23.12 -3.95 19.65
C GLU A 391 24.18 -3.63 20.72
N ARG A 392 24.82 -4.65 21.30
CA ARG A 392 25.86 -4.49 22.33
C ARG A 392 27.22 -4.13 21.73
N ILE A 393 27.52 -4.65 20.54
CA ILE A 393 28.83 -4.55 19.90
C ILE A 393 28.93 -3.44 18.86
N GLN A 394 27.83 -3.03 18.23
CA GLN A 394 27.82 -1.87 17.34
C GLN A 394 27.94 -0.58 18.15
N THR A 395 28.48 0.47 17.53
CA THR A 395 28.44 1.80 18.14
C THR A 395 26.97 2.27 18.20
N PRO A 396 26.56 2.99 19.27
CA PRO A 396 25.17 3.45 19.42
C PRO A 396 24.67 4.22 18.19
N ARG A 397 25.54 5.06 17.61
CA ARG A 397 25.32 5.78 16.35
C ARG A 397 24.93 4.85 15.20
N PHE A 398 25.74 3.84 14.90
CA PHE A 398 25.48 2.95 13.76
C PHE A 398 24.23 2.10 13.97
N ASN A 399 24.03 1.56 15.17
CA ASN A 399 22.84 0.79 15.51
C ASN A 399 21.57 1.63 15.29
N PHE A 400 21.60 2.87 15.78
CA PHE A 400 20.48 3.79 15.64
C PHE A 400 20.18 4.16 14.18
N MET A 401 21.20 4.53 13.40
CA MET A 401 21.06 4.82 11.98
C MET A 401 20.50 3.62 11.19
N GLU A 402 20.90 2.40 11.55
CA GLU A 402 20.38 1.19 10.95
C GLU A 402 18.89 0.98 11.29
N LYS A 403 18.47 1.25 12.53
CA LYS A 403 17.04 1.21 12.93
C LYS A 403 16.18 2.23 12.19
N ILE A 404 16.66 3.48 12.04
CA ILE A 404 15.99 4.50 11.22
C ILE A 404 15.77 3.97 9.81
N GLN A 405 16.83 3.44 9.20
CA GLN A 405 16.77 2.94 7.82
C GLN A 405 15.82 1.74 7.70
N GLU A 406 15.84 0.80 8.65
CA GLU A 406 14.92 -0.34 8.70
C GLU A 406 13.46 0.11 8.83
N ASN A 407 13.17 1.10 9.70
CA ASN A 407 11.83 1.64 9.87
C ASN A 407 11.32 2.32 8.60
N LEU A 408 12.16 3.16 7.98
CA LEU A 408 11.84 3.81 6.72
C LEU A 408 11.56 2.78 5.62
N GLN A 409 12.38 1.72 5.52
CA GLN A 409 12.16 0.67 4.53
C GLN A 409 10.86 -0.10 4.77
N LYS A 410 10.51 -0.41 6.03
CA LYS A 410 9.23 -1.03 6.37
C LYS A 410 8.05 -0.14 5.97
N GLN A 411 8.15 1.16 6.22
CA GLN A 411 7.09 2.11 5.88
C GLN A 411 6.90 2.22 4.36
N ILE A 412 7.99 2.33 3.60
CA ILE A 412 7.95 2.31 2.13
C ILE A 412 7.29 1.03 1.61
N GLN A 413 7.68 -0.15 2.15
CA GLN A 413 7.09 -1.43 1.74
C GLN A 413 5.60 -1.50 2.06
N ARG A 414 5.18 -1.05 3.24
CA ARG A 414 3.77 -1.01 3.63
C ARG A 414 2.97 -0.09 2.72
N LYS A 415 3.47 1.12 2.43
CA LYS A 415 2.84 2.09 1.51
C LYS A 415 2.67 1.50 0.11
N GLU A 416 3.72 0.89 -0.43
CA GLU A 416 3.70 0.24 -1.75
C GLU A 416 2.65 -0.89 -1.83
N GLN A 417 2.54 -1.71 -0.78
CA GLN A 417 1.52 -2.76 -0.70
C GLN A 417 0.09 -2.19 -0.79
N HIS A 418 -0.19 -1.08 -0.10
CA HIS A 418 -1.52 -0.47 -0.11
C HIS A 418 -1.79 0.26 -1.43
N LEU A 419 -0.79 0.89 -2.04
CA LEU A 419 -0.90 1.47 -3.39
C LEU A 419 -1.22 0.40 -4.43
N SER A 420 -0.50 -0.73 -4.40
CA SER A 420 -0.79 -1.87 -5.28
C SER A 420 -2.20 -2.41 -5.07
N LEU A 421 -2.66 -2.51 -3.82
CA LEU A 421 -4.02 -2.95 -3.51
C LEU A 421 -5.08 -1.98 -4.06
N ARG A 422 -4.85 -0.66 -3.92
CA ARG A 422 -5.73 0.38 -4.47
C ARG A 422 -5.88 0.26 -5.98
N GLU A 423 -4.78 0.16 -6.72
CA GLU A 423 -4.80 0.03 -8.18
C GLU A 423 -5.58 -1.21 -8.64
N ILE A 424 -5.37 -2.33 -7.95
CA ILE A 424 -6.08 -3.57 -8.17
C ILE A 424 -7.59 -3.40 -7.98
N LEU A 425 -8.02 -2.80 -6.86
CA LEU A 425 -9.43 -2.61 -6.55
C LEU A 425 -10.09 -1.63 -7.53
N GLN A 426 -9.38 -0.58 -7.95
CA GLN A 426 -9.85 0.36 -8.97
C GLN A 426 -10.06 -0.33 -10.32
N ALA A 427 -9.13 -1.17 -10.76
CA ALA A 427 -9.27 -1.94 -11.99
C ALA A 427 -10.49 -2.88 -11.93
N GLN A 428 -10.67 -3.58 -10.81
CA GLN A 428 -11.82 -4.46 -10.59
C GLN A 428 -13.15 -3.69 -10.62
N ARG A 429 -13.20 -2.53 -9.97
CA ARG A 429 -14.36 -1.63 -9.99
C ARG A 429 -14.70 -1.22 -11.42
N SER A 430 -13.71 -0.81 -12.23
CA SER A 430 -13.92 -0.44 -13.64
C SER A 430 -14.41 -1.61 -14.49
N GLU A 431 -13.89 -2.83 -14.29
CA GLU A 431 -14.39 -4.02 -14.97
C GLU A 431 -15.84 -4.35 -14.61
N MET A 432 -16.19 -4.25 -13.32
CA MET A 432 -17.54 -4.48 -12.85
C MET A 432 -18.54 -3.44 -13.37
N HIS A 433 -18.17 -2.17 -13.44
CA HIS A 433 -18.99 -1.14 -14.09
C HIS A 433 -19.24 -1.47 -15.57
N ARG A 434 -18.21 -1.87 -16.32
CA ARG A 434 -18.38 -2.28 -17.72
C ARG A 434 -19.31 -3.49 -17.86
N ALA A 435 -19.20 -4.48 -16.97
CA ALA A 435 -20.09 -5.64 -16.96
C ALA A 435 -21.55 -5.26 -16.66
N ARG A 436 -21.75 -4.33 -15.71
CA ARG A 436 -23.06 -3.76 -15.36
C ARG A 436 -23.69 -3.05 -16.55
N GLU A 437 -22.95 -2.16 -17.21
CA GLU A 437 -23.42 -1.42 -18.40
C GLU A 437 -23.84 -2.37 -19.53
N LYS A 438 -23.03 -3.39 -19.84
CA LYS A 438 -23.37 -4.40 -20.85
C LYS A 438 -24.65 -5.17 -20.49
N MET A 439 -24.87 -5.44 -19.21
CA MET A 439 -26.07 -6.11 -18.73
C MET A 439 -27.31 -5.21 -18.82
N GLU A 440 -27.18 -3.91 -18.53
CA GLU A 440 -28.24 -2.91 -18.72
C GLU A 440 -28.63 -2.78 -20.21
N GLU A 441 -27.65 -2.77 -21.11
CA GLU A 441 -27.89 -2.77 -22.56
C GLU A 441 -28.68 -4.02 -22.99
N THR A 442 -28.24 -5.20 -22.53
CA THR A 442 -28.89 -6.47 -22.86
C THR A 442 -30.33 -6.53 -22.31
N LEU A 443 -30.55 -6.00 -21.11
CA LEU A 443 -31.87 -5.87 -20.50
C LEU A 443 -32.78 -4.95 -21.33
N SER A 444 -32.27 -3.80 -21.78
CA SER A 444 -32.99 -2.87 -22.65
C SER A 444 -33.43 -3.56 -23.95
N VAL A 445 -32.54 -4.29 -24.62
CA VAL A 445 -32.85 -5.08 -25.83
C VAL A 445 -33.95 -6.11 -25.55
N ALA A 446 -33.87 -6.84 -24.44
CA ALA A 446 -34.90 -7.83 -24.07
C ALA A 446 -36.27 -7.19 -23.80
N GLN A 447 -36.30 -6.01 -23.17
CA GLN A 447 -37.52 -5.26 -22.94
C GLN A 447 -38.14 -4.74 -24.24
N THR A 448 -37.33 -4.21 -25.17
CA THR A 448 -37.81 -3.81 -26.51
C THR A 448 -38.42 -5.00 -27.26
N ARG A 449 -37.77 -6.16 -27.23
CA ARG A 449 -38.29 -7.39 -27.84
C ARG A 449 -39.64 -7.80 -27.25
N LYS A 450 -39.79 -7.75 -25.93
CA LYS A 450 -41.07 -7.99 -25.25
C LYS A 450 -42.16 -7.04 -25.75
N ALA A 451 -41.85 -5.75 -25.85
CA ALA A 451 -42.80 -4.74 -26.32
C ALA A 451 -43.25 -5.00 -27.76
N THR A 452 -42.32 -5.36 -28.66
CA THR A 452 -42.65 -5.71 -30.06
C THR A 452 -43.58 -6.93 -30.15
N LEU A 453 -43.34 -7.97 -29.34
CA LEU A 453 -44.20 -9.16 -29.33
C LEU A 453 -45.62 -8.86 -28.84
N LEU A 454 -45.75 -8.00 -27.82
CA LEU A 454 -47.06 -7.57 -27.32
C LEU A 454 -47.80 -6.66 -28.32
N GLY A 455 -47.07 -5.79 -29.05
CA GLY A 455 -47.64 -4.91 -30.06
C GLY A 455 -48.17 -5.64 -31.30
N ASN A 456 -47.49 -6.71 -31.74
CA ASN A 456 -47.87 -7.47 -32.93
C ASN A 456 -48.99 -8.49 -32.70
N ASN A 457 -49.44 -8.71 -31.46
CA ASN A 457 -50.42 -9.75 -31.15
C ASN A 457 -51.40 -9.36 -30.01
N PRO A 458 -52.34 -8.42 -30.26
CA PRO A 458 -53.23 -7.87 -29.23
C PRO A 458 -54.19 -8.89 -28.58
N ARG A 459 -54.37 -10.08 -29.18
CA ARG A 459 -55.18 -11.17 -28.61
C ARG A 459 -54.53 -11.90 -27.43
N LEU A 460 -53.21 -11.76 -27.23
CA LEU A 460 -52.52 -12.32 -26.06
C LEU A 460 -52.63 -11.44 -24.81
N SER A 461 -53.18 -10.22 -24.92
CA SER A 461 -53.32 -9.29 -23.79
C SER A 461 -54.61 -9.45 -22.98
N GLN A 462 -55.58 -10.26 -23.43
CA GLN A 462 -56.84 -10.47 -22.71
C GLN A 462 -56.75 -11.64 -21.74
N ARG A 463 -56.07 -11.42 -20.61
CA ARG A 463 -56.28 -12.23 -19.40
C ARG A 463 -57.36 -11.53 -18.56
N PRO A 464 -58.35 -12.25 -18.00
CA PRO A 464 -59.33 -11.67 -17.06
C PRO A 464 -58.57 -10.97 -15.94
N SER A 465 -59.00 -9.76 -15.57
CA SER A 465 -58.44 -8.98 -14.47
C SER A 465 -58.20 -9.88 -13.25
N PRO A 466 -56.94 -10.14 -12.86
CA PRO A 466 -56.67 -10.90 -11.67
C PRO A 466 -57.14 -10.06 -10.48
N LYS A 467 -57.86 -10.70 -9.54
CA LYS A 467 -58.08 -10.14 -8.20
C LYS A 467 -56.73 -9.63 -7.70
N SER A 468 -56.70 -8.38 -7.25
CA SER A 468 -55.49 -7.68 -6.78
C SER A 468 -54.67 -8.59 -5.88
N ASP A 469 -53.55 -9.06 -6.42
CA ASP A 469 -52.61 -9.93 -5.74
C ASP A 469 -52.00 -9.13 -4.57
N PRO A 470 -52.08 -9.59 -3.31
CA PRO A 470 -51.52 -8.89 -2.15
C PRO A 470 -50.04 -8.51 -2.34
N HIS A 471 -49.29 -9.26 -3.14
CA HIS A 471 -47.90 -8.99 -3.47
C HIS A 471 -47.67 -7.74 -4.35
N ALA A 472 -48.66 -7.35 -5.16
CA ALA A 472 -48.58 -6.11 -5.94
C ALA A 472 -48.66 -4.85 -5.04
N SER A 473 -49.35 -4.95 -3.90
CA SER A 473 -49.45 -3.88 -2.90
C SER A 473 -48.12 -3.65 -2.17
N TYR A 474 -47.37 -4.73 -1.86
CA TYR A 474 -46.06 -4.64 -1.21
C TYR A 474 -45.04 -3.87 -2.04
N LYS A 475 -44.85 -4.27 -3.31
CA LYS A 475 -43.87 -3.65 -4.19
C LYS A 475 -44.17 -2.16 -4.41
N GLN A 476 -45.46 -1.82 -4.56
CA GLN A 476 -45.89 -0.43 -4.69
C GLN A 476 -45.60 0.39 -3.42
N MET A 477 -45.79 -0.18 -2.23
CA MET A 477 -45.43 0.50 -0.99
C MET A 477 -43.92 0.76 -0.89
N VAL A 478 -43.10 -0.25 -1.14
CA VAL A 478 -41.63 -0.10 -1.07
C VAL A 478 -41.15 0.96 -2.06
N GLU A 479 -41.64 0.94 -3.30
CA GLU A 479 -41.26 1.91 -4.33
C GLU A 479 -41.66 3.35 -3.95
N LYS A 480 -42.83 3.55 -3.35
CA LYS A 480 -43.25 4.87 -2.87
C LYS A 480 -42.40 5.38 -1.71
N PHE A 481 -42.02 4.50 -0.78
CA PHE A 481 -41.13 4.87 0.32
C PHE A 481 -39.70 5.15 -0.17
N GLU A 482 -39.19 4.42 -1.15
CA GLU A 482 -37.90 4.71 -1.80
C GLU A 482 -37.93 6.08 -2.48
N SER A 483 -39.03 6.43 -3.16
CA SER A 483 -39.16 7.72 -3.83
C SER A 483 -39.11 8.92 -2.89
N LEU A 484 -39.51 8.76 -1.62
CA LEU A 484 -39.47 9.84 -0.62
C LEU A 484 -38.06 10.19 -0.15
N VAL A 485 -37.08 9.31 -0.38
CA VAL A 485 -35.71 9.51 0.11
C VAL A 485 -34.66 9.64 -0.99
N LEU A 486 -34.99 9.26 -2.24
CA LEU A 486 -34.08 9.38 -3.38
C LEU A 486 -33.96 10.82 -3.90
N LYS A 487 -34.99 11.65 -3.72
CA LYS A 487 -35.04 13.05 -4.17
C LYS A 487 -35.71 13.92 -3.10
N ALA A 488 -35.56 15.24 -3.19
CA ALA A 488 -36.32 16.18 -2.36
C ALA A 488 -37.82 15.96 -2.61
N PRO A 489 -38.57 15.38 -1.66
CA PRO A 489 -39.93 14.92 -1.92
C PRO A 489 -40.87 16.12 -1.98
N LYS A 490 -41.79 16.14 -2.95
CA LYS A 490 -42.85 17.15 -2.99
C LYS A 490 -43.97 16.77 -2.03
N LYS A 491 -44.79 17.74 -1.64
CA LYS A 491 -45.95 17.51 -0.76
C LYS A 491 -46.90 16.47 -1.34
N GLU A 492 -47.04 16.42 -2.66
CA GLU A 492 -47.89 15.43 -3.36
C GLU A 492 -47.33 14.01 -3.27
N ASP A 493 -46.01 13.85 -3.21
CA ASP A 493 -45.38 12.52 -3.12
C ASP A 493 -45.56 11.93 -1.72
N ILE A 494 -45.50 12.78 -0.69
CA ILE A 494 -45.82 12.43 0.70
C ILE A 494 -47.28 12.00 0.82
N GLU A 495 -48.22 12.75 0.23
CA GLU A 495 -49.65 12.40 0.26
C GLU A 495 -49.97 11.11 -0.51
N LYS A 496 -49.29 10.87 -1.64
CA LYS A 496 -49.40 9.60 -2.37
C LYS A 496 -48.93 8.43 -1.51
N ALA A 497 -47.82 8.56 -0.78
CA ALA A 497 -47.34 7.53 0.13
C ALA A 497 -48.38 7.23 1.24
N ARG A 498 -48.96 8.27 1.85
CA ARG A 498 -50.04 8.11 2.84
C ARG A 498 -51.26 7.39 2.26
N SER A 499 -51.68 7.76 1.06
CA SER A 499 -52.81 7.12 0.37
C SER A 499 -52.57 5.63 0.14
N VAL A 500 -51.34 5.25 -0.26
CA VAL A 500 -50.96 3.85 -0.44
C VAL A 500 -50.96 3.09 0.90
N VAL A 501 -50.42 3.67 1.97
CA VAL A 501 -50.46 3.06 3.32
C VAL A 501 -51.90 2.86 3.79
N LYS A 502 -52.75 3.88 3.65
CA LYS A 502 -54.17 3.85 4.04
C LYS A 502 -54.94 2.73 3.34
N ASN A 503 -54.72 2.58 2.03
CA ASN A 503 -55.41 1.61 1.18
C ASN A 503 -54.78 0.19 1.20
N SER A 504 -53.65 0.00 1.88
CA SER A 504 -52.98 -1.30 1.96
C SER A 504 -53.71 -2.29 2.88
N SER A 505 -53.39 -3.58 2.72
CA SER A 505 -53.88 -4.67 3.59
C SER A 505 -53.04 -4.86 4.87
N ILE A 506 -52.14 -3.91 5.20
CA ILE A 506 -51.31 -3.94 6.41
C ILE A 506 -52.18 -3.82 7.67
N SER A 507 -51.74 -4.41 8.79
CA SER A 507 -52.39 -4.26 10.10
C SER A 507 -52.50 -2.79 10.51
N SER A 508 -53.51 -2.44 11.32
CA SER A 508 -53.67 -1.07 11.83
C SER A 508 -52.44 -0.56 12.58
N GLU A 509 -51.75 -1.42 13.31
CA GLU A 509 -50.48 -1.13 13.99
C GLU A 509 -49.35 -0.81 13.00
N GLY A 510 -49.20 -1.61 11.94
CA GLY A 510 -48.22 -1.34 10.88
C GLY A 510 -48.49 -0.03 10.14
N LYS A 511 -49.76 0.29 9.89
CA LYS A 511 -50.16 1.57 9.28
C LYS A 511 -49.76 2.76 10.17
N GLY A 512 -50.04 2.70 11.47
CA GLY A 512 -49.65 3.76 12.40
C GLY A 512 -48.14 4.02 12.42
N ARG A 513 -47.33 2.95 12.46
CA ARG A 513 -45.87 3.07 12.43
C ARG A 513 -45.32 3.59 11.10
N LEU A 514 -45.97 3.26 9.98
CA LEU A 514 -45.60 3.80 8.66
C LEU A 514 -45.98 5.27 8.53
N ASP A 515 -47.13 5.69 9.08
CA ASP A 515 -47.53 7.09 9.12
C ASP A 515 -46.56 7.93 9.97
N GLU A 516 -46.10 7.42 11.12
CA GLU A 516 -45.05 8.06 11.93
C GLU A 516 -43.73 8.27 11.15
N LEU A 517 -43.34 7.30 10.31
CA LEU A 517 -42.16 7.44 9.45
C LEU A 517 -42.38 8.49 8.37
N ILE A 518 -43.58 8.58 7.80
CA ILE A 518 -43.93 9.60 6.80
C ILE A 518 -43.86 11.02 7.41
N GLU A 519 -44.27 11.20 8.68
CA GLU A 519 -44.15 12.51 9.36
C GLU A 519 -42.71 13.00 9.53
N GLN A 520 -41.72 12.10 9.52
CA GLN A 520 -40.30 12.46 9.61
C GLN A 520 -39.76 13.06 8.29
N VAL A 521 -40.51 12.95 7.20
CA VAL A 521 -40.11 13.45 5.88
C VAL A 521 -40.56 14.90 5.72
N THR A 522 -39.60 15.82 5.61
CA THR A 522 -39.87 17.25 5.34
C THR A 522 -39.96 17.49 3.84
N PRO A 523 -41.02 18.16 3.33
CA PRO A 523 -41.10 18.54 1.92
C PRO A 523 -39.89 19.35 1.46
N GLU A 524 -39.45 19.15 0.22
CA GLU A 524 -38.36 19.88 -0.44
C GLU A 524 -36.96 19.73 0.22
N ARG A 525 -36.84 18.94 1.29
CA ARG A 525 -35.58 18.70 1.99
C ARG A 525 -35.16 17.24 1.86
N ILE A 526 -33.91 17.04 1.45
CA ILE A 526 -33.30 15.72 1.35
C ILE A 526 -32.79 15.29 2.73
N MET A 527 -33.15 14.08 3.17
CA MET A 527 -32.66 13.47 4.40
C MET A 527 -31.17 13.12 4.29
N GLY A 528 -30.40 13.28 5.39
CA GLY A 528 -28.98 12.94 5.43
C GLY A 528 -28.70 11.46 5.12
N PRO A 529 -27.53 11.09 4.57
CA PRO A 529 -27.28 9.74 4.04
C PRO A 529 -27.50 8.60 5.05
N GLN A 530 -26.99 8.75 6.28
CA GLN A 530 -27.15 7.75 7.34
C GLN A 530 -28.59 7.64 7.83
N GLN A 531 -29.23 8.78 8.09
CA GLN A 531 -30.63 8.84 8.52
C GLN A 531 -31.57 8.25 7.46
N ARG A 532 -31.28 8.50 6.17
CA ARG A 532 -32.00 7.94 5.03
C ARG A 532 -31.94 6.43 4.99
N LEU A 533 -30.74 5.86 5.14
CA LEU A 533 -30.55 4.41 5.09
C LEU A 533 -31.35 3.75 6.23
N GLN A 534 -31.19 4.25 7.46
CA GLN A 534 -31.89 3.75 8.63
C GLN A 534 -33.43 3.86 8.51
N TRP A 535 -33.92 4.99 8.00
CA TRP A 535 -35.34 5.22 7.75
C TRP A 535 -35.90 4.19 6.75
N LEU A 536 -35.20 3.99 5.63
CA LEU A 536 -35.64 3.06 4.57
C LEU A 536 -35.63 1.60 5.04
N TYR A 537 -34.60 1.19 5.79
CA TYR A 537 -34.57 -0.14 6.41
C TYR A 537 -35.74 -0.36 7.36
N THR A 538 -36.07 0.66 8.17
CA THR A 538 -37.19 0.59 9.12
C THR A 538 -38.53 0.47 8.40
N ALA A 539 -38.74 1.26 7.35
CA ALA A 539 -39.94 1.18 6.52
C ALA A 539 -40.09 -0.21 5.87
N LYS A 540 -39.04 -0.71 5.20
CA LYS A 540 -39.04 -2.04 4.56
C LYS A 540 -39.34 -3.15 5.55
N ARG A 541 -38.79 -3.08 6.77
CA ARG A 541 -39.06 -4.04 7.83
C ARG A 541 -40.53 -4.04 8.25
N ILE A 542 -41.13 -2.87 8.51
CA ILE A 542 -42.55 -2.78 8.92
C ILE A 542 -43.47 -3.35 7.83
N ILE A 543 -43.21 -3.03 6.56
CA ILE A 543 -43.99 -3.52 5.42
C ILE A 543 -43.87 -5.06 5.31
N THR A 544 -42.70 -5.63 5.62
CA THR A 544 -42.43 -7.08 5.50
C THR A 544 -42.97 -7.88 6.70
N ASP A 545 -42.82 -7.37 7.92
CA ASP A 545 -43.26 -8.04 9.15
C ASP A 545 -44.80 -8.19 9.23
N THR A 546 -45.53 -7.30 8.53
CA THR A 546 -47.00 -7.28 8.55
C THR A 546 -47.67 -8.02 7.39
N SER A 547 -46.89 -8.50 6.41
CA SER A 547 -47.40 -9.19 5.23
C SER A 547 -47.32 -10.73 5.32
N SER A 548 -46.84 -11.29 6.44
CA SER A 548 -46.95 -12.72 6.71
C SER A 548 -48.34 -13.07 7.26
N PRO A 549 -49.12 -13.96 6.60
CA PRO A 549 -50.40 -14.40 7.12
C PRO A 549 -50.19 -15.16 8.43
N LYS A 550 -50.83 -14.72 9.52
CA LYS A 550 -50.94 -15.54 10.73
C LYS A 550 -51.67 -16.84 10.35
N PRO A 551 -51.15 -18.03 10.69
CA PRO A 551 -51.88 -19.27 10.46
C PRO A 551 -53.19 -19.20 11.25
N GLU A 552 -54.30 -19.25 10.53
CA GLU A 552 -55.64 -19.29 11.08
C GLU A 552 -55.80 -20.62 11.81
N VAL A 553 -55.78 -20.58 13.15
CA VAL A 553 -56.02 -21.75 13.99
C VAL A 553 -57.51 -22.06 13.93
N ASP A 554 -57.86 -23.10 13.17
CA ASP A 554 -59.20 -23.67 13.07
C ASP A 554 -59.63 -24.22 14.45
N PRO A 555 -60.64 -23.62 15.12
CA PRO A 555 -61.04 -24.03 16.46
C PRO A 555 -61.86 -25.34 16.51
N ASN A 556 -62.04 -26.06 15.38
CA ASN A 556 -62.89 -27.25 15.32
C ASN A 556 -62.19 -28.60 15.14
N LYS A 557 -60.86 -28.70 15.26
CA LYS A 557 -60.18 -30.01 15.37
C LYS A 557 -60.14 -30.51 16.81
N THR A 558 -61.29 -30.96 17.29
CA THR A 558 -61.40 -31.79 18.50
C THR A 558 -60.82 -33.17 18.21
N ILE A 559 -59.89 -33.57 19.07
CA ILE A 559 -59.27 -34.89 19.17
C ILE A 559 -60.35 -35.98 19.21
N LYS A 560 -60.21 -36.98 18.31
CA LYS A 560 -60.59 -38.37 18.56
C LYS A 560 -59.53 -39.29 17.98
#